data_AF-A0A293M4C0-F1
#
_entry.id   AF-A0A293M4C0-F1
#
_cell.length_a   1.000
_cell.length_b   1.000
_cell.length_c   1.000
_cell.angle_alpha   90.00
_cell.angle_beta   90.00
_cell.angle_gamma   90.00
#
_symmetry.space_group_name_H-M   'P 1'
#
loop_
_entity.id
_entity.type
_entity.pdbx_description
1 polymer ?
#
loop_
_entity_poly.entity_id
_entity_poly.type
_entity_poly.pdbx_seq_one_letter_code
_entity_poly.pdbx_strand_id
1 'polypeptide(L)'
;MFGNCNGETALHVGANRHCYDVVTLLFPYSDVNIADKLGDTILVRSLRGYSRWFEFKEKNPTETWEKNKMMGEEDMRVLSMRMMKLLVIHSDLDIVDEDDRTALQVSVSLGLLDVTKLLLPHFHSPFPRLQPCGDEVAKLLCRWQGMH
;
A
#
# COMPACT_ATOMS: atom_id res chain seq x y z
N MET A 1 17.56 -15.42 -4.03
CA MET A 1 16.25 -14.74 -4.12
C MET A 1 15.93 -14.50 -5.59
N PHE A 2 14.75 -14.91 -6.04
CA PHE A 2 14.30 -14.75 -7.43
C PHE A 2 13.55 -13.42 -7.58
N GLY A 3 14.28 -12.35 -7.89
CA GLY A 3 13.69 -11.06 -8.28
C GLY A 3 13.55 -10.98 -9.81
N ASN A 4 12.53 -10.29 -10.30
CA ASN A 4 12.45 -9.95 -11.73
C ASN A 4 13.49 -8.84 -12.09
N CYS A 5 13.45 -8.34 -13.33
CA CYS A 5 14.36 -7.26 -13.76
C CYS A 5 14.21 -5.95 -12.97
N ASN A 6 13.11 -5.77 -12.22
CA ASN A 6 12.85 -4.63 -11.33
C ASN A 6 13.24 -4.92 -9.87
N GLY A 7 13.82 -6.09 -9.58
CA GLY A 7 14.11 -6.52 -8.20
C GLY A 7 12.86 -6.97 -7.43
N GLU A 8 11.71 -7.09 -8.09
CA GLU A 8 10.46 -7.47 -7.45
C GLU A 8 10.45 -8.96 -7.17
N THR A 9 10.13 -9.32 -5.93
CA THR A 9 9.79 -10.70 -5.56
C THR A 9 8.38 -11.05 -6.04
N ALA A 10 8.03 -12.34 -6.06
CA ALA A 10 6.66 -12.77 -6.33
C ALA A 10 5.64 -12.11 -5.38
N LEU A 11 6.06 -11.84 -4.14
CA LEU A 11 5.22 -11.21 -3.13
C LEU A 11 4.96 -9.71 -3.44
N HIS A 12 5.93 -8.99 -4.00
CA HIS A 12 5.72 -7.63 -4.54
C HIS A 12 4.67 -7.62 -5.66
N VAL A 13 4.77 -8.55 -6.61
CA VAL A 13 3.83 -8.63 -7.73
C VAL A 13 2.43 -8.98 -7.25
N GLY A 14 2.30 -9.91 -6.29
CA GLY A 14 1.03 -10.27 -5.66
C GLY A 14 0.38 -9.10 -4.94
N ALA A 15 1.16 -8.37 -4.13
CA ALA A 15 0.71 -7.20 -3.39
C ALA A 15 0.32 -6.03 -4.32
N ASN A 16 1.09 -5.76 -5.37
CA ASN A 16 0.77 -4.74 -6.38
C ASN A 16 -0.57 -5.01 -7.07
N ARG A 17 -0.90 -6.29 -7.29
CA ARG A 17 -2.14 -6.73 -7.93
C ARG A 17 -3.28 -6.99 -6.95
N HIS A 18 -3.05 -6.77 -5.65
CA HIS A 18 -4.03 -7.06 -4.58
C HIS A 18 -4.55 -8.49 -4.60
N CYS A 19 -3.69 -9.44 -4.96
CA CYS A 19 -4.04 -10.85 -4.97
C CYS A 19 -3.80 -11.44 -3.57
N TYR A 20 -4.82 -11.36 -2.72
CA TYR A 20 -4.77 -11.78 -1.32
C TYR A 20 -4.31 -13.24 -1.16
N ASP A 21 -4.80 -14.14 -2.01
CA ASP A 21 -4.44 -15.57 -1.96
C ASP A 21 -2.96 -15.81 -2.24
N VAL A 22 -2.39 -15.12 -3.24
CA VAL A 22 -0.96 -15.20 -3.55
C VAL A 22 -0.14 -14.63 -2.40
N VAL A 23 -0.55 -13.50 -1.83
CA VAL A 23 0.18 -12.88 -0.72
C VAL A 23 0.15 -13.79 0.49
N THR A 24 -1.01 -14.27 0.91
CA THR A 24 -1.13 -15.17 2.07
C THR A 24 -0.42 -16.51 1.89
N LEU A 25 -0.39 -17.07 0.68
CA LEU A 25 0.33 -18.31 0.40
C LEU A 25 1.85 -18.15 0.49
N LEU A 26 2.37 -17.04 -0.01
CA LEU A 26 3.82 -16.78 -0.07
C LEU A 26 4.38 -16.12 1.19
N PHE A 27 3.53 -15.45 1.96
CA PHE A 27 3.88 -14.70 3.17
C PHE A 27 4.72 -15.51 4.18
N PRO A 28 4.41 -16.77 4.52
CA PRO A 28 5.18 -17.54 5.49
C PRO A 28 6.62 -17.88 5.04
N TYR A 29 6.92 -17.73 3.75
CA TYR A 29 8.18 -18.16 3.14
C TYR A 29 8.99 -16.99 2.57
N SER A 30 8.51 -15.76 2.75
CA SER A 30 9.08 -14.58 2.12
C SER A 30 9.40 -13.53 3.18
N ASP A 31 10.52 -12.83 2.99
CA ASP A 31 10.82 -11.64 3.77
C ASP A 31 10.02 -10.44 3.19
N VAL A 32 9.23 -9.80 4.05
CA VAL A 32 8.31 -8.72 3.69
C VAL A 32 8.98 -7.35 3.62
N ASN A 33 10.20 -7.24 4.13
CA ASN A 33 10.98 -6.01 4.20
C ASN A 33 11.97 -5.85 3.04
N ILE A 34 12.03 -6.82 2.13
CA ILE A 34 12.82 -6.70 0.91
C ILE A 34 12.28 -5.52 0.11
N ALA A 35 13.15 -4.57 -0.22
CA ALA A 35 12.86 -3.52 -1.18
C ALA A 35 13.18 -4.00 -2.61
N ASP A 36 12.40 -3.55 -3.59
CA ASP A 36 12.76 -3.70 -4.99
C ASP A 36 13.78 -2.63 -5.43
N LYS A 37 14.03 -2.51 -6.74
CA LYS A 37 14.99 -1.52 -7.26
C LYS A 37 14.57 -0.06 -7.06
N LEU A 38 13.30 0.22 -6.78
CA LEU A 38 12.78 1.54 -6.48
C LEU A 38 12.78 1.82 -4.97
N GLY A 39 13.40 0.96 -4.16
CA GLY A 39 13.36 1.05 -2.70
C GLY A 39 12.00 0.68 -2.10
N ASP A 40 11.00 0.37 -2.94
CA ASP A 40 9.66 0.09 -2.48
C ASP A 40 9.62 -1.29 -1.79
N THR A 41 9.21 -1.33 -0.53
CA THR A 41 8.83 -2.58 0.14
C THR A 41 7.49 -3.11 -0.39
N ILE A 42 7.11 -4.31 0.04
CA ILE A 42 5.83 -4.95 -0.34
C ILE A 42 4.63 -4.09 0.08
N LEU A 43 4.69 -3.49 1.27
CA LEU A 43 3.66 -2.58 1.74
C LEU A 43 3.56 -1.37 0.82
N VAL A 44 4.66 -0.69 0.51
CA VAL A 44 4.68 0.47 -0.40
C VAL A 44 4.13 0.08 -1.77
N ARG A 45 4.51 -1.08 -2.30
CA ARG A 45 3.99 -1.57 -3.58
C ARG A 45 2.48 -1.80 -3.58
N SER A 46 1.95 -2.32 -2.47
CA SER A 46 0.51 -2.49 -2.30
C SER A 46 -0.23 -1.14 -2.35
N LEU A 47 0.34 -0.08 -1.76
CA LEU A 47 -0.24 1.28 -1.79
C LEU A 47 -0.32 1.83 -3.21
N ARG A 48 0.80 1.74 -3.96
CA ARG A 48 0.85 2.20 -5.37
C ARG A 48 -0.13 1.42 -6.25
N GLY A 49 -0.20 0.10 -6.07
CA GLY A 49 -1.17 -0.73 -6.78
C GLY A 49 -2.62 -0.35 -6.46
N TYR A 50 -2.90 0.02 -5.20
CA TYR A 50 -4.24 0.37 -4.74
C TYR A 50 -4.70 1.71 -5.30
N SER A 51 -3.83 2.71 -5.28
CA SER A 51 -4.06 4.01 -5.91
C SER A 51 -4.33 3.86 -7.41
N ARG A 52 -3.49 3.08 -8.12
CA ARG A 52 -3.67 2.81 -9.57
C ARG A 52 -5.01 2.14 -9.87
N TRP A 53 -5.49 1.27 -8.99
CA TRP A 53 -6.80 0.63 -9.15
C TRP A 53 -7.94 1.65 -9.07
N PHE A 54 -7.91 2.58 -8.12
CA PHE A 54 -8.91 3.65 -8.04
C PHE A 54 -8.86 4.58 -9.25
N GLU A 55 -7.67 5.01 -9.65
CA GLU A 55 -7.50 5.85 -10.85
C GLU A 55 -8.05 5.16 -12.10
N PHE A 56 -7.80 3.86 -12.25
CA PHE A 56 -8.32 3.10 -13.38
C PHE A 56 -9.85 3.03 -13.35
N LYS A 57 -10.44 2.76 -12.18
CA LYS A 57 -11.90 2.68 -11.98
C LYS A 57 -12.58 4.03 -12.24
N GLU A 58 -11.96 5.13 -11.85
CA GLU A 58 -12.45 6.48 -12.12
C GLU A 58 -12.42 6.80 -13.62
N LYS A 59 -11.35 6.44 -14.31
CA LYS A 59 -11.20 6.67 -15.76
C LYS A 59 -12.08 5.76 -16.61
N ASN A 60 -12.38 4.54 -16.14
CA ASN A 60 -13.13 3.53 -16.89
C ASN A 60 -14.27 2.95 -16.05
N PRO A 61 -15.34 3.71 -15.77
CA PRO A 61 -16.41 3.29 -14.86
C PRO A 61 -17.22 2.09 -15.37
N THR A 62 -17.21 1.85 -16.69
CA THR A 62 -17.92 0.74 -17.36
C THR A 62 -17.04 -0.46 -17.64
N GLU A 63 -15.70 -0.31 -17.60
CA GLU A 63 -14.80 -1.44 -17.70
C GLU A 63 -14.53 -1.99 -16.31
N THR A 64 -15.15 -3.13 -16.02
CA THR A 64 -14.73 -3.89 -14.86
C THR A 64 -13.32 -4.43 -15.11
N TRP A 65 -12.40 -4.12 -14.19
CA TRP A 65 -11.08 -4.75 -14.09
C TRP A 65 -11.17 -6.30 -14.00
N GLU A 66 -12.38 -6.81 -13.76
CA GLU A 66 -12.85 -8.19 -13.67
C GLU A 66 -12.63 -9.06 -14.91
N LYS A 67 -12.13 -8.53 -16.05
CA LYS A 67 -11.69 -9.41 -17.15
C LYS A 67 -10.61 -10.41 -16.72
N ASN A 68 -9.95 -10.20 -15.57
CA ASN A 68 -9.11 -11.18 -14.88
C ASN A 68 -9.77 -11.70 -13.60
N LYS A 69 -10.89 -12.40 -13.76
CA LYS A 69 -11.63 -13.13 -12.71
C LYS A 69 -10.75 -14.23 -12.07
N MET A 70 -9.82 -13.84 -11.22
CA MET A 70 -9.05 -14.74 -10.34
C MET A 70 -9.44 -14.60 -8.87
N MET A 71 -10.29 -13.62 -8.51
CA MET A 71 -10.75 -13.44 -7.13
C MET A 71 -12.26 -13.65 -7.07
N GLY A 72 -12.72 -14.34 -6.01
CA GLY A 72 -14.13 -14.70 -5.79
C GLY A 72 -15.06 -13.50 -5.60
N GLU A 73 -16.28 -13.76 -5.13
CA GLU A 73 -17.37 -12.77 -4.96
C GLU A 73 -17.06 -11.63 -3.97
N GLU A 74 -15.94 -11.67 -3.25
CA GLU A 74 -15.60 -10.67 -2.23
C GLU A 74 -14.91 -9.43 -2.83
N ASP A 75 -15.40 -8.24 -2.47
CA ASP A 75 -14.98 -6.95 -3.03
C ASP A 75 -13.45 -6.75 -2.91
N MET A 76 -12.79 -6.41 -4.02
CA MET A 76 -11.35 -6.12 -4.10
C MET A 76 -10.90 -5.15 -3.01
N ARG A 77 -11.73 -4.15 -2.66
CA ARG A 77 -11.44 -3.21 -1.58
C ARG A 77 -11.31 -3.91 -0.23
N VAL A 78 -12.15 -4.90 0.06
CA VAL A 78 -12.11 -5.69 1.31
C VAL A 78 -10.86 -6.54 1.37
N LEU A 79 -10.55 -7.27 0.29
CA LEU A 79 -9.35 -8.11 0.22
C LEU A 79 -8.07 -7.30 0.29
N SER A 80 -8.01 -6.16 -0.39
CA SER A 80 -6.88 -5.22 -0.33
C SER A 80 -6.65 -4.71 1.09
N MET A 81 -7.72 -4.31 1.79
CA MET A 81 -7.62 -3.85 3.18
C MET A 81 -7.20 -4.96 4.14
N ARG A 82 -7.69 -6.21 3.96
CA ARG A 82 -7.22 -7.36 4.75
C ARG A 82 -5.74 -7.63 4.51
N MET A 83 -5.31 -7.58 3.26
CA MET A 83 -3.91 -7.76 2.86
C MET A 83 -3.01 -6.69 3.50
N MET A 84 -3.36 -5.41 3.37
CA MET A 84 -2.58 -4.32 3.95
C MET A 84 -2.52 -4.42 5.48
N LYS A 85 -3.61 -4.79 6.14
CA LYS A 85 -3.60 -5.05 7.60
C LYS A 85 -2.59 -6.13 7.99
N LEU A 86 -2.54 -7.23 7.23
CA LEU A 86 -1.55 -8.28 7.46
C LEU A 86 -0.13 -7.72 7.28
N LEU A 87 0.13 -7.00 6.19
CA LEU A 87 1.44 -6.42 5.93
C LEU A 87 1.86 -5.41 6.99
N VAL A 88 0.97 -4.54 7.46
CA VAL A 88 1.28 -3.51 8.48
C VAL A 88 1.75 -4.12 9.79
N ILE A 89 1.22 -5.28 10.19
CA ILE A 89 1.59 -5.94 11.45
C ILE A 89 2.98 -6.60 11.36
N HIS A 90 3.42 -6.94 10.15
CA HIS A 90 4.60 -7.78 9.93
C HIS A 90 5.75 -7.07 9.18
N SER A 91 5.50 -5.88 8.63
CA SER A 91 6.50 -5.11 7.90
C SER A 91 7.11 -4.03 8.80
N ASP A 92 8.36 -3.71 8.55
CA ASP A 92 9.00 -2.52 9.07
C ASP A 92 8.48 -1.31 8.29
N LEU A 93 7.81 -0.40 9.00
CA LEU A 93 7.13 0.76 8.44
C LEU A 93 8.05 1.97 8.25
N ASP A 94 9.27 1.91 8.81
CA ASP A 94 10.26 2.98 8.76
C ASP A 94 11.20 2.85 7.54
N ILE A 95 11.11 1.74 6.80
CA ILE A 95 11.82 1.59 5.53
C ILE A 95 11.29 2.62 4.52
N VAL A 96 12.23 3.32 3.88
CA VAL A 96 11.96 4.35 2.89
C VAL A 96 12.14 3.84 1.46
N ASP A 97 11.34 4.38 0.55
CA ASP A 97 11.53 4.20 -0.90
C ASP A 97 12.72 5.03 -1.44
N GLU A 98 12.95 4.97 -2.76
CA GLU A 98 14.00 5.75 -3.43
C GLU A 98 13.87 7.28 -3.30
N ASP A 99 12.68 7.78 -2.91
CA ASP A 99 12.41 9.19 -2.67
C ASP A 99 12.49 9.55 -1.17
N ASP A 100 13.12 8.70 -0.35
CA ASP A 100 13.20 8.81 1.12
C ASP A 100 11.82 8.83 1.82
N ARG A 101 10.80 8.19 1.23
CA ARG A 101 9.44 8.17 1.78
C ARG A 101 9.09 6.85 2.45
N THR A 102 8.60 6.92 3.69
CA THR A 102 8.03 5.76 4.39
C THR A 102 6.66 5.37 3.83
N ALA A 103 6.15 4.20 4.21
CA ALA A 103 4.82 3.74 3.80
C ALA A 103 3.70 4.74 4.14
N LEU A 104 3.78 5.42 5.29
CA LEU A 104 2.83 6.47 5.68
C LEU A 104 2.93 7.70 4.76
N GLN A 105 4.16 8.09 4.39
CA GLN A 105 4.37 9.21 3.47
C GLN A 105 3.78 8.93 2.11
N VAL A 106 4.01 7.71 1.60
CA VAL A 106 3.45 7.28 0.33
C VAL A 106 1.93 7.26 0.40
N SER A 107 1.30 6.72 1.46
CA SER A 107 -0.17 6.70 1.57
C SER A 107 -0.79 8.10 1.60
N VAL A 108 -0.13 9.06 2.24
CA VAL A 108 -0.53 10.48 2.27
C VAL A 108 -0.37 11.13 0.91
N SER A 109 0.76 10.90 0.23
CA SER A 109 1.04 11.48 -1.09
C SER A 109 0.07 10.97 -2.17
N LEU A 110 -0.41 9.73 -2.01
CA LEU A 110 -1.39 9.11 -2.91
C LEU A 110 -2.85 9.41 -2.52
N GLY A 111 -3.10 10.18 -1.45
CA GLY A 111 -4.45 10.53 -1.01
C GLY A 111 -5.26 9.35 -0.44
N LEU A 112 -4.61 8.27 -0.02
CA LEU A 112 -5.26 7.03 0.44
C LEU A 112 -5.74 7.18 1.89
N LEU A 113 -6.88 7.85 2.09
CA LEU A 113 -7.41 8.18 3.43
C LEU A 113 -7.60 6.95 4.32
N ASP A 114 -8.18 5.88 3.80
CA ASP A 114 -8.46 4.65 4.59
C ASP A 114 -7.18 3.96 5.04
N VAL A 115 -6.15 3.97 4.19
CA VAL A 115 -4.87 3.34 4.50
C VAL A 115 -4.04 4.23 5.42
N THR A 116 -4.11 5.54 5.26
CA THR A 116 -3.47 6.49 6.17
C THR A 116 -4.03 6.34 7.58
N LYS A 117 -5.35 6.18 7.74
CA LYS A 117 -5.99 5.85 9.02
C LYS A 117 -5.52 4.53 9.62
N LEU A 118 -5.24 3.54 8.76
CA LEU A 118 -4.73 2.24 9.19
C LEU A 118 -3.29 2.33 9.70
N LEU A 119 -2.46 3.16 9.05
CA LEU A 119 -1.04 3.28 9.35
C LEU A 119 -0.76 4.15 10.59
N LEU A 120 -1.50 5.26 10.77
CA LEU A 120 -1.25 6.25 11.82
C LEU A 120 -1.01 5.69 13.24
N PRO A 121 -1.77 4.71 13.74
CA PRO A 121 -1.56 4.18 15.09
C PRO A 121 -0.22 3.47 15.29
N HIS A 122 0.48 3.12 14.21
CA HIS A 122 1.73 2.36 14.25
C HIS A 122 2.98 3.25 14.19
N PHE A 123 2.85 4.57 13.99
CA PHE A 123 3.97 5.51 13.92
C PHE A 123 4.06 6.40 15.16
N HIS A 124 5.27 6.55 15.72
CA HIS A 124 5.48 7.29 16.98
C HIS A 124 6.23 8.63 16.86
N SER A 125 6.85 9.02 15.71
CA SER A 125 7.51 10.33 15.48
C SER A 125 8.29 10.40 14.15
N PRO A 126 8.74 11.58 13.66
CA PRO A 126 8.02 12.83 13.49
C PRO A 126 7.28 12.84 12.15
N PHE A 127 6.23 13.65 12.09
CA PHE A 127 5.45 13.81 10.89
C PHE A 127 6.30 14.39 9.74
N PRO A 128 6.27 13.77 8.57
CA PRO A 128 6.94 14.31 7.40
C PRO A 128 6.23 15.58 6.95
N ARG A 129 7.02 16.61 6.61
CA ARG A 129 6.52 17.85 5.99
C ARG A 129 6.02 17.55 4.58
N LEU A 130 4.83 16.99 4.48
CA LEU A 130 4.20 16.63 3.21
C LEU A 130 3.21 17.70 2.78
N GLN A 131 3.08 17.88 1.48
CA GLN A 131 1.87 18.43 0.86
C GLN A 131 0.90 17.25 0.64
N PRO A 132 -0.16 17.10 1.45
CA PRO A 132 -1.11 16.00 1.29
C PRO A 132 -1.85 16.15 -0.04
N CYS A 133 -1.96 15.07 -0.83
CA CYS A 133 -2.79 15.08 -2.02
C CYS A 133 -4.23 14.77 -1.60
N GLY A 134 -4.99 15.80 -1.18
CA GLY A 134 -6.40 15.70 -0.81
C GLY A 134 -6.77 16.39 0.50
N ASP A 135 -7.90 17.12 0.48
CA ASP A 135 -8.36 17.95 1.60
C ASP A 135 -8.63 17.13 2.88
N GLU A 136 -9.17 15.93 2.74
CA GLU A 136 -9.54 15.05 3.87
C GLU A 136 -8.33 14.44 4.56
N VAL A 137 -7.30 14.07 3.79
CA VAL A 137 -6.03 13.60 4.36
C VAL A 137 -5.37 14.77 5.08
N ALA A 138 -5.30 15.95 4.47
CA ALA A 138 -4.76 17.15 5.11
C ALA A 138 -5.48 17.48 6.44
N LYS A 139 -6.81 17.50 6.45
CA LYS A 139 -7.62 17.70 7.67
C LYS A 139 -7.32 16.65 8.74
N LEU A 140 -7.19 15.38 8.34
CA LEU A 140 -6.90 14.29 9.26
C LEU A 140 -5.50 14.43 9.88
N LEU A 141 -4.49 14.82 9.09
CA LEU A 141 -3.13 15.05 9.60
C LEU A 141 -3.08 16.29 10.52
N CYS A 142 -3.76 17.38 10.17
CA CYS A 142 -3.89 18.56 11.04
C CYS A 142 -4.52 18.21 12.39
N ARG A 143 -5.56 17.37 12.40
CA ARG A 143 -6.21 16.91 13.64
C ARG A 143 -5.26 16.07 14.48
N TRP A 144 -4.48 15.19 13.86
CA TRP A 144 -3.51 14.34 14.56
C TRP A 144 -2.37 15.16 15.17
N GLN A 145 -1.84 16.14 14.43
CA GLN A 145 -0.80 17.06 14.91
C GLN A 145 -1.25 17.91 16.10
N GLY A 146 -2.54 18.25 16.21
CA GLY A 146 -3.09 19.01 17.33
C GLY A 146 -3.45 18.18 18.57
N MET A 147 -3.24 16.85 18.54
CA MET A 147 -3.55 15.94 19.66
C MET A 147 -2.33 15.59 20.53
N HIS A 148 -1.12 16.00 20.12
CA HIS A 148 0.14 15.84 20.85
C HIS A 148 0.72 17.20 21.24
#